data_AF-A0A382MV03-F1
#
_entry.id   AF-A0A382MV03-F1
#
_cell.length_a   1.000
_cell.length_b   1.000
_cell.length_c   1.000
_cell.angle_alpha   90.00
_cell.angle_beta   90.00
_cell.angle_gamma   90.00
#
_symmetry.space_group_name_H-M   'P 1'
#
loop_
_entity.id
_entity.type
_entity.pdbx_description
1 polymer ?
#
loop_
_entity_poly.entity_id
_entity_poly.type
_entity_poly.pdbx_seq_one_letter_code
_entity_poly.pdbx_strand_id
1 'polypeptide(L)'
;VNICKERLEEMNCLPGSWLNKLKEDIYEGKPDTCLIKVPTKGNKVLEKSLGRLKEELVMISPGQKISYIVDTVYNKSNKRDIVDLVKDSDIFFCESPFLAEEEARGQERYHLTARQAGLIAREANVKKLNVFHFSSRHTFRTEQLIQEAENAFQGK
;
A
#
# COMPACT_ATOMS: atom_id res chain seq x y z
N VAL A 1 -5.69 4.90 11.28
CA VAL A 1 -6.50 5.65 12.27
C VAL A 1 -6.51 7.13 11.91
N ASN A 2 -7.65 7.65 11.47
CA ASN A 2 -7.84 9.06 11.12
C ASN A 2 -8.74 9.76 12.13
N ILE A 3 -8.57 11.07 12.31
CA ILE A 3 -9.41 11.87 13.20
C ILE A 3 -10.39 12.67 12.35
N CYS A 4 -11.68 12.59 12.68
CA CYS A 4 -12.73 13.37 12.04
C CYS A 4 -12.65 14.83 12.52
N LYS A 5 -12.20 15.73 11.63
CA LYS A 5 -12.05 17.17 11.95
C LYS A 5 -13.39 17.84 12.25
N GLU A 6 -14.42 17.51 11.48
CA GLU A 6 -15.78 18.06 11.67
C GLU A 6 -16.30 17.77 13.07
N ARG A 7 -16.23 16.51 13.52
CA ARG A 7 -16.66 16.12 14.87
C ARG A 7 -15.79 16.74 15.97
N LEU A 8 -14.50 16.96 15.71
CA LEU A 8 -13.61 17.65 16.65
C LEU A 8 -14.04 19.12 16.85
N GLU A 9 -14.50 19.78 15.80
CA GLU A 9 -15.05 21.13 15.84
C GLU A 9 -16.42 21.18 16.53
N GLU A 10 -17.33 20.25 16.23
CA GLU A 10 -18.64 20.11 16.90
C GLU A 10 -18.49 19.93 18.42
N MET A 11 -17.47 19.17 18.84
CA MET A 11 -17.15 18.95 20.25
C MET A 11 -16.44 20.15 20.90
N ASN A 12 -16.21 21.26 20.19
CA ASN A 12 -15.46 22.42 20.66
C ASN A 12 -14.06 22.09 21.22
N CYS A 13 -13.45 21.02 20.70
CA CYS A 13 -12.13 20.56 21.13
C CYS A 13 -11.03 21.27 20.32
N LEU A 14 -9.88 21.51 20.96
CA LEU A 14 -8.72 22.08 20.28
C LEU A 14 -7.86 20.95 19.70
N PRO A 15 -7.43 21.02 18.42
CA PRO A 15 -6.46 20.07 17.90
C PRO A 15 -5.11 20.24 18.61
N GLY A 16 -4.38 19.15 18.83
CA GLY A 16 -3.09 19.21 19.53
C GLY A 16 -2.45 17.84 19.74
N SER A 17 -1.38 17.81 20.53
CA SER A 17 -0.59 16.61 20.83
C SER A 17 -1.39 15.47 21.45
N TRP A 18 -2.48 15.77 22.17
CA TRP A 18 -3.38 14.76 22.75
C TRP A 18 -4.02 13.86 21.68
N LEU A 19 -4.18 14.32 20.42
CA LEU A 19 -4.66 13.49 19.32
C LEU A 19 -3.63 12.44 18.88
N ASN A 20 -2.34 12.75 18.99
CA ASN A 20 -1.29 11.75 18.76
C ASN A 20 -1.34 10.70 19.87
N LYS A 21 -1.54 11.15 21.12
CA LYS A 21 -1.70 10.23 22.26
C LYS A 21 -2.92 9.32 22.11
N LEU A 22 -4.05 9.87 21.66
CA LEU A 22 -5.24 9.10 21.31
C LEU A 22 -4.93 8.03 20.25
N LYS A 23 -4.23 8.39 19.17
CA LYS A 23 -3.84 7.42 18.12
C LYS A 23 -2.92 6.33 18.66
N GLU A 24 -1.90 6.68 19.44
CA GLU A 24 -1.00 5.72 20.08
C GLU A 24 -1.76 4.74 20.97
N ASP A 25 -2.62 5.23 21.85
CA ASP A 25 -3.38 4.40 22.78
C ASP A 25 -4.35 3.44 22.05
N ILE A 26 -4.86 3.85 20.87
CA ILE A 26 -5.64 2.99 19.97
C ILE A 26 -4.75 1.89 19.35
N TYR A 27 -3.57 2.25 18.83
CA TYR A 27 -2.64 1.29 18.20
C TYR A 27 -2.08 0.29 19.21
N GLU A 28 -1.81 0.72 20.44
CA GLU A 28 -1.35 -0.12 21.55
C GLU A 28 -2.47 -1.03 22.11
N GLY A 29 -3.72 -0.84 21.69
CA GLY A 29 -4.84 -1.65 22.15
C GLY A 29 -5.21 -1.43 23.62
N LYS A 30 -5.08 -0.19 24.13
CA LYS A 30 -5.41 0.11 25.52
C LYS A 30 -6.90 -0.08 25.82
N PRO A 31 -7.26 -0.35 27.10
CA PRO A 31 -8.65 -0.51 27.51
C PRO A 31 -9.48 0.74 27.19
N ASP A 32 -10.71 0.54 26.73
CA ASP A 32 -11.63 1.63 26.37
C ASP A 32 -12.02 2.52 27.57
N THR A 33 -11.82 2.04 28.79
CA THR A 33 -12.01 2.79 30.04
C THR A 33 -10.89 3.79 30.34
N CYS A 34 -9.76 3.73 29.62
CA CYS A 34 -8.64 4.65 29.81
C CYS A 34 -9.09 6.10 29.54
N LEU A 35 -8.74 7.02 30.43
CA LEU A 35 -9.13 8.43 30.33
C LEU A 35 -8.08 9.24 29.58
N ILE A 36 -8.53 10.06 28.63
CA ILE A 36 -7.72 10.99 27.87
C ILE A 36 -8.17 12.41 28.18
N LYS A 37 -7.19 13.28 28.41
CA LYS A 37 -7.40 14.72 28.63
C LYS A 37 -7.59 15.43 27.29
N VAL A 38 -8.77 16.02 27.11
CA VAL A 38 -9.22 16.68 25.89
C VAL A 38 -9.32 18.18 26.14
N PRO A 39 -8.42 19.01 25.58
CA PRO A 39 -8.51 20.46 25.69
C PRO A 39 -9.65 21.02 24.82
N THR A 40 -10.40 21.97 25.37
CA THR A 40 -11.51 22.64 24.69
C THR A 40 -11.23 24.13 24.48
N LYS A 41 -11.94 24.75 23.53
CA LYS A 41 -11.79 26.19 23.19
C LYS A 41 -12.04 27.14 24.37
N GLY A 42 -12.75 26.71 25.40
CA GLY A 42 -13.02 27.49 26.61
C GLY A 42 -11.93 27.41 27.70
N ASN A 43 -10.71 26.99 27.35
CA ASN A 43 -9.59 26.75 28.28
C ASN A 43 -9.90 25.71 29.38
N LYS A 44 -10.88 24.83 29.13
CA LYS A 44 -11.25 23.71 30.01
C LYS A 44 -10.67 22.41 29.45
N VAL A 45 -10.23 21.53 30.34
CA VAL A 45 -9.79 20.18 30.01
C VAL A 45 -10.89 19.21 30.42
N LEU A 46 -11.41 18.45 29.46
CA LEU A 46 -12.35 17.36 29.72
C LEU A 46 -11.59 16.04 29.83
N GLU A 47 -12.09 15.12 30.64
CA GLU A 47 -11.62 13.73 30.63
C GLU A 47 -12.67 12.88 29.94
N LYS A 48 -12.28 12.20 28.85
CA LYS A 48 -13.14 11.30 28.10
C LYS A 48 -12.48 9.94 28.00
N SER A 49 -13.31 8.88 28.02
CA SER A 49 -12.83 7.53 27.85
C SER A 49 -12.35 7.29 26.40
N LEU A 50 -11.34 6.43 26.25
CA LEU A 50 -10.79 6.03 24.97
C LEU A 50 -11.86 5.45 24.04
N GLY A 51 -12.76 4.60 24.56
CA GLY A 51 -13.86 4.03 23.78
C GLY A 51 -14.79 5.10 23.21
N ARG A 52 -15.15 6.09 24.02
CA ARG A 52 -16.01 7.19 23.58
C ARG A 52 -15.32 8.07 22.53
N LEU A 53 -14.02 8.32 22.68
CA LEU A 53 -13.25 9.05 21.67
C LEU A 53 -13.06 8.25 20.37
N LYS A 54 -12.97 6.91 20.43
CA LYS A 54 -12.97 6.06 19.24
C LYS A 54 -14.28 6.21 18.45
N GLU A 55 -15.42 6.11 19.12
CA GLU A 55 -16.74 6.25 18.49
C GLU A 55 -17.01 7.67 17.96
N GLU A 56 -16.68 8.68 18.77
CA GLU A 56 -16.96 10.08 18.45
C GLU A 56 -15.97 10.64 17.42
N LEU A 57 -14.67 10.33 17.48
CA LEU A 57 -13.66 11.07 16.69
C LEU A 57 -12.89 10.23 15.67
N VAL A 58 -12.90 8.90 15.77
CA VAL A 58 -11.96 8.07 15.02
C VAL A 58 -12.63 7.41 13.82
N MET A 59 -11.97 7.51 12.67
CA MET A 59 -12.28 6.73 11.48
C MET A 59 -11.16 5.72 11.24
N ILE A 60 -11.51 4.43 11.23
CA ILE A 60 -10.59 3.35 10.86
C ILE A 60 -10.86 3.00 9.40
N SER A 61 -9.96 3.43 8.52
CA SER A 61 -9.92 2.98 7.13
C SER A 61 -8.82 1.93 6.98
N PRO A 62 -8.99 0.93 6.09
CA PRO A 62 -7.88 0.06 5.70
C PRO A 62 -6.73 0.92 5.16
N GLY A 63 -5.50 0.55 5.51
CA GLY A 63 -4.30 1.18 4.95
C GLY A 63 -4.14 0.83 3.47
N GLN A 64 -3.35 1.62 2.74
CA GLN A 64 -2.98 1.30 1.37
C GLN A 64 -1.63 0.58 1.35
N LYS A 65 -1.56 -0.58 0.70
CA LYS A 65 -0.31 -1.33 0.46
C LYS A 65 0.18 -1.06 -0.96
N ILE A 66 1.33 -0.40 -1.06
CA ILE A 66 2.03 -0.18 -2.33
C ILE A 66 3.33 -0.99 -2.29
N SER A 67 3.55 -1.82 -3.29
CA SER A 67 4.74 -2.65 -3.42
C SER A 67 5.57 -2.25 -4.63
N TYR A 68 6.89 -2.32 -4.48
CA TYR A 68 7.86 -2.08 -5.55
C TYR A 68 8.80 -3.27 -5.66
N ILE A 69 8.95 -3.81 -6.87
CA ILE A 69 9.99 -4.75 -7.23
C ILE A 69 10.77 -4.17 -8.41
N VAL A 70 12.07 -4.13 -8.25
CA VAL A 70 13.07 -3.70 -9.24
C VAL A 70 14.04 -4.85 -9.49
N ASP A 71 14.97 -4.68 -10.45
CA ASP A 71 16.18 -5.49 -10.67
C ASP A 71 16.15 -6.88 -10.02
N THR A 72 15.45 -7.82 -10.66
CA THR A 72 15.38 -9.20 -10.19
C THR A 72 15.19 -10.18 -11.32
N VAL A 73 15.81 -11.35 -11.18
CA VAL A 73 15.71 -12.43 -12.16
C VAL A 73 14.53 -13.34 -11.85
N TYR A 74 13.87 -13.84 -12.91
CA TYR A 74 12.79 -14.80 -12.75
C TYR A 74 13.33 -16.19 -12.44
N ASN A 75 13.13 -16.64 -11.21
CA ASN A 75 13.37 -18.03 -10.81
C ASN A 75 12.36 -18.43 -9.73
N LYS A 76 12.30 -19.72 -9.39
CA LYS A 76 11.31 -20.26 -8.45
C LYS A 76 11.40 -19.63 -7.05
N SER A 77 12.60 -19.34 -6.55
CA SER A 77 12.80 -18.74 -5.22
C SER A 77 12.35 -17.29 -5.22
N ASN A 78 12.91 -16.47 -6.12
CA ASN A 78 12.58 -15.06 -6.23
C ASN A 78 11.09 -14.85 -6.49
N LYS A 79 10.49 -15.65 -7.39
CA LYS A 79 9.07 -15.59 -7.65
C LYS A 79 8.25 -15.79 -6.37
N ARG A 80 8.58 -16.79 -5.55
CA ARG A 80 7.91 -17.05 -4.28
C ARG A 80 8.05 -15.86 -3.33
N ASP A 81 9.28 -15.39 -3.11
CA ASP A 81 9.55 -14.28 -2.19
C ASP A 81 8.85 -12.99 -2.63
N ILE A 82 8.82 -12.72 -3.93
CA ILE A 82 8.09 -11.60 -4.50
C ILE A 82 6.58 -11.75 -4.29
N VAL A 83 6.00 -12.91 -4.61
CA VAL A 83 4.57 -13.16 -4.44
C VAL A 83 4.16 -12.96 -2.98
N ASP A 84 4.92 -13.51 -2.03
CA ASP A 84 4.66 -13.36 -0.60
C ASP A 84 4.76 -11.89 -0.15
N LEU A 85 5.75 -11.16 -0.66
CA LEU A 85 5.93 -9.73 -0.36
C LEU A 85 4.78 -8.86 -0.90
N VAL A 86 4.39 -9.07 -2.15
CA VAL A 86 3.42 -8.20 -2.86
C VAL A 86 1.98 -8.68 -2.74
N LYS A 87 1.75 -9.76 -2.00
CA LYS A 87 0.42 -10.33 -1.79
C LYS A 87 -0.61 -9.29 -1.35
N ASP A 88 -1.76 -9.25 -2.02
CA ASP A 88 -2.89 -8.36 -1.73
C ASP A 88 -2.56 -6.85 -1.78
N SER A 89 -1.47 -6.46 -2.46
CA SER A 89 -1.13 -5.04 -2.65
C SER A 89 -2.19 -4.30 -3.44
N ASP A 90 -2.50 -3.06 -3.02
CA ASP A 90 -3.39 -2.17 -3.75
C ASP A 90 -2.75 -1.74 -5.08
N ILE A 91 -1.45 -1.48 -5.07
CA ILE A 91 -0.69 -1.15 -6.25
C ILE A 91 0.66 -1.88 -6.20
N PHE A 92 0.96 -2.61 -7.25
CA PHE A 92 2.24 -3.26 -7.46
C PHE A 92 2.97 -2.61 -8.64
N PHE A 93 4.09 -1.95 -8.36
CA PHE A 93 5.02 -1.46 -9.35
C PHE A 93 6.11 -2.49 -9.59
N CYS A 94 6.26 -2.92 -10.84
CA CYS A 94 7.23 -3.94 -11.20
C CYS A 94 8.07 -3.48 -12.40
N GLU A 95 9.38 -3.43 -12.21
CA GLU A 95 10.29 -3.23 -13.33
C GLU A 95 10.18 -4.38 -14.34
N SER A 96 10.14 -4.04 -15.63
CA SER A 96 9.96 -5.02 -16.71
C SER A 96 10.60 -4.54 -18.02
N PRO A 97 11.94 -4.54 -18.13
CA PRO A 97 12.64 -3.96 -19.26
C PRO A 97 12.51 -4.74 -20.57
N PHE A 98 12.11 -6.01 -20.51
CA PHE A 98 12.15 -6.95 -21.65
C PHE A 98 10.77 -7.52 -22.01
N LEU A 99 10.59 -7.78 -23.30
CA LEU A 99 9.43 -8.51 -23.82
C LEU A 99 9.54 -10.01 -23.52
N ALA A 100 8.43 -10.73 -23.60
CA ALA A 100 8.40 -12.18 -23.42
C ALA A 100 9.32 -12.93 -24.40
N GLU A 101 9.44 -12.47 -25.64
CA GLU A 101 10.36 -13.05 -26.65
C GLU A 101 11.85 -12.90 -26.30
N GLU A 102 12.17 -12.03 -25.34
CA GLU A 102 13.53 -11.77 -24.85
C GLU A 102 13.80 -12.40 -23.47
N GLU A 103 13.04 -13.42 -23.07
CA GLU A 103 13.21 -14.08 -21.76
C GLU A 103 14.65 -14.50 -21.46
N ALA A 104 15.36 -15.09 -22.44
CA ALA A 104 16.77 -15.47 -22.27
C ALA A 104 17.68 -14.28 -21.93
N ARG A 105 17.38 -13.10 -22.48
CA ARG A 105 18.14 -11.88 -22.23
C ARG A 105 17.79 -11.26 -20.88
N GLY A 106 16.51 -11.30 -20.50
CA GLY A 106 16.09 -10.95 -19.14
C GLY A 106 16.81 -11.81 -18.10
N GLN A 107 16.91 -13.12 -18.35
CA GLN A 107 17.64 -14.04 -17.50
C GLN A 107 19.14 -13.71 -17.40
N GLU A 108 19.81 -13.48 -18.53
CA GLU A 108 21.23 -13.09 -18.57
C GLU A 108 21.49 -11.79 -17.81
N ARG A 109 20.57 -10.83 -17.92
CA ARG A 109 20.69 -9.49 -17.33
C ARG A 109 20.10 -9.37 -15.93
N TYR A 110 19.57 -10.46 -15.38
CA TYR A 110 18.90 -10.49 -14.08
C TYR A 110 17.68 -9.56 -13.96
N HIS A 111 16.86 -9.49 -15.00
CA HIS A 111 15.57 -8.77 -14.97
C HIS A 111 14.40 -9.67 -15.35
N LEU A 112 13.21 -9.22 -14.97
CA LEU A 112 11.94 -9.79 -15.39
C LEU A 112 11.55 -9.35 -16.81
N THR A 113 10.79 -10.19 -17.49
CA THR A 113 9.98 -9.76 -18.63
C THR A 113 8.64 -9.19 -18.18
N ALA A 114 8.00 -8.38 -19.02
CA ALA A 114 6.68 -7.82 -18.72
C ALA A 114 5.62 -8.90 -18.48
N ARG A 115 5.64 -9.98 -19.27
CA ARG A 115 4.79 -11.16 -19.05
C ARG A 115 5.02 -11.78 -17.67
N GLN A 116 6.27 -11.94 -17.22
CA GLN A 116 6.58 -12.51 -15.91
C GLN A 116 6.07 -11.63 -14.76
N ALA A 117 6.17 -10.31 -14.87
CA ALA A 117 5.59 -9.38 -13.91
C ALA A 117 4.06 -9.54 -13.81
N GLY A 118 3.36 -9.68 -14.95
CA GLY A 118 1.93 -9.97 -14.98
C GLY A 118 1.55 -11.29 -14.29
N LEU A 119 2.33 -12.35 -14.50
CA LEU A 119 2.11 -13.65 -13.84
C LEU A 119 2.27 -13.55 -12.31
N ILE A 120 3.30 -12.84 -11.84
CA ILE A 120 3.54 -12.60 -10.41
C ILE A 120 2.39 -11.80 -9.80
N ALA A 121 1.98 -10.72 -10.45
CA ALA A 121 0.90 -9.85 -9.99
C ALA A 121 -0.41 -10.64 -9.81
N ARG A 122 -0.72 -11.52 -10.77
CA ARG A 122 -1.91 -12.38 -10.71
C ARG A 122 -1.84 -13.36 -9.55
N GLU A 123 -0.71 -14.05 -9.41
CA GLU A 123 -0.51 -15.04 -8.35
C GLU A 123 -0.57 -14.41 -6.95
N ALA A 124 -0.09 -13.17 -6.82
CA ALA A 124 -0.13 -12.40 -5.58
C ALA A 124 -1.48 -11.72 -5.29
N ASN A 125 -2.48 -11.87 -6.16
CA ASN A 125 -3.80 -11.23 -5.99
C ASN A 125 -3.71 -9.71 -5.78
N VAL A 126 -2.82 -9.03 -6.51
CA VAL A 126 -2.71 -7.56 -6.43
C VAL A 126 -3.92 -6.90 -7.09
N LYS A 127 -4.32 -5.72 -6.63
CA LYS A 127 -5.47 -4.99 -7.21
C LYS A 127 -5.10 -4.28 -8.51
N LYS A 128 -3.86 -3.77 -8.61
CA LYS A 128 -3.35 -3.05 -9.79
C LYS A 128 -1.88 -3.35 -10.00
N LEU A 129 -1.50 -3.66 -11.25
CA LEU A 129 -0.11 -3.75 -11.70
C LEU A 129 0.25 -2.50 -12.52
N ASN A 130 1.42 -1.92 -12.27
CA ASN A 130 2.04 -0.90 -13.10
C ASN A 130 3.47 -1.36 -13.47
N VAL A 131 3.72 -1.66 -14.74
CA VAL A 131 5.07 -1.97 -15.22
C VAL A 131 5.83 -0.70 -15.59
N PHE A 132 7.14 -0.68 -15.36
CA PHE A 132 8.00 0.47 -15.66
C PHE A 132 9.45 0.06 -15.97
N HIS A 133 10.31 1.06 -16.21
CA HIS A 133 11.74 0.92 -16.52
C HIS A 133 12.01 0.08 -17.79
N PHE A 134 11.35 0.46 -18.89
CA PHE A 134 11.51 -0.20 -20.19
C PHE A 134 12.90 0.08 -20.78
N SER A 135 13.51 -0.93 -21.40
CA SER A 135 14.78 -0.73 -22.09
C SER A 135 14.60 0.27 -23.24
N SER A 136 15.57 1.17 -23.43
CA SER A 136 15.54 2.16 -24.53
C SER A 136 15.44 1.53 -25.92
N ARG A 137 15.84 0.25 -26.05
CA ARG A 137 15.68 -0.55 -27.27
C ARG A 137 14.21 -0.78 -27.65
N HIS A 138 13.29 -0.64 -26.70
CA HIS A 138 11.85 -0.83 -26.88
C HIS A 138 11.08 0.49 -26.91
N THR A 139 11.74 1.62 -27.18
CA THR A 139 11.07 2.94 -27.24
C THR A 139 9.80 2.93 -28.11
N PHE A 140 9.80 2.15 -29.20
CA PHE A 140 8.65 2.01 -30.11
C PHE A 140 7.74 0.79 -29.82
N ARG A 141 8.03 0.03 -28.76
CA ARG A 141 7.34 -1.20 -28.35
C ARG A 141 6.88 -1.17 -26.89
N THR A 142 6.88 0.01 -26.26
CA THR A 142 6.40 0.20 -24.88
C THR A 142 4.97 -0.30 -24.68
N GLU A 143 4.09 -0.02 -25.64
CA GLU A 143 2.69 -0.50 -25.60
C GLU A 143 2.62 -2.03 -25.58
N GLN A 144 3.51 -2.70 -26.31
CA GLN A 144 3.59 -4.17 -26.32
C GLN A 144 4.00 -4.71 -24.94
N LEU A 145 4.95 -4.06 -24.25
CA LEU A 145 5.34 -4.44 -22.88
C LEU A 145 4.15 -4.34 -21.92
N ILE A 146 3.42 -3.22 -21.98
CA ILE A 146 2.22 -3.00 -21.14
C ILE A 146 1.17 -4.08 -21.42
N GLN A 147 0.87 -4.32 -22.70
CA GLN A 147 -0.13 -5.32 -23.09
C GLN A 147 0.27 -6.74 -22.68
N GLU A 148 1.54 -7.12 -22.77
CA GLU A 148 2.04 -8.42 -22.31
C GLU A 148 1.86 -8.61 -20.80
N ALA A 149 2.17 -7.57 -20.02
CA ALA A 149 1.95 -7.58 -18.57
C ALA A 149 0.46 -7.67 -18.22
N GLU A 150 -0.38 -6.85 -18.85
CA GLU A 150 -1.83 -6.85 -18.62
C GLU A 150 -2.48 -8.17 -19.01
N ASN A 151 -2.13 -8.74 -20.17
CA ASN A 151 -2.65 -10.03 -20.61
C ASN A 151 -2.26 -11.15 -19.65
N ALA A 152 -1.02 -11.16 -19.16
CA ALA A 152 -0.58 -12.14 -18.17
C ALA A 152 -1.25 -11.94 -16.81
N PHE A 153 -1.50 -10.68 -16.42
CA PHE A 153 -2.18 -10.32 -15.18
C PHE A 153 -3.66 -10.71 -15.19
N GLN A 154 -4.36 -10.49 -16.31
CA GLN A 154 -5.80 -10.77 -16.46
C GLN A 154 -6.13 -12.18 -16.95
N GLY A 155 -5.18 -12.88 -17.59
CA GLY A 155 -5.40 -14.23 -18.11
C GLY A 155 -5.85 -15.20 -17.02
N LYS A 156 -6.89 -15.98 -17.27
CA LYS A 156 -7.34 -17.05 -16.35
C LYS A 156 -6.39 -18.23 -16.35
#